data_AF-A0A1I0KPN9-F1
#
_entry.id   AF-A0A1I0KPN9-F1
#
_cell.length_a   1.000
_cell.length_b   1.000
_cell.length_c   1.000
_cell.angle_alpha   90.00
_cell.angle_beta   90.00
_cell.angle_gamma   90.00
#
_symmetry.space_group_name_H-M   'P 1'
#
loop_
_entity.id
_entity.type
_entity.pdbx_description
1 polymer ?
#
loop_
_entity_poly.entity_id
_entity_poly.type
_entity_poly.pdbx_seq_one_letter_code
_entity_poly.pdbx_strand_id
1 'polypeptide(L)'
;MNPHDAQSALDDIRRLQDTTRNEIVRRSFAMPRVIVVALGLFINFALIDLRSPWQFIGLAVGFGLFVGVGVLYEYRAAVRRQPTFREASYHVMVLIGIFMVFVAGRILAFALFDAPAHGLMSQAMAGAVLAALAYVAATPVNRRVMRSLVRQSGGRS
;
A
#
# COMPACT_ATOMS: atom_id res chain seq x y z
N MET A 1 -0.57 -46.68 11.53
CA MET A 1 -0.59 -45.49 10.67
C MET A 1 0.51 -45.64 9.64
N ASN A 2 0.19 -45.51 8.35
CA ASN A 2 1.14 -45.68 7.27
C ASN A 2 1.95 -44.37 7.09
N PRO A 3 3.29 -44.39 7.07
CA PRO A 3 4.11 -43.20 6.84
C PRO A 3 3.81 -42.50 5.49
N HIS A 4 3.32 -43.23 4.48
CA HIS A 4 2.87 -42.63 3.22
C HIS A 4 1.62 -41.76 3.38
N ASP A 5 0.65 -42.17 4.20
CA ASP A 5 -0.57 -41.39 4.45
C ASP A 5 -0.24 -40.08 5.19
N ALA A 6 0.74 -40.13 6.11
CA ALA A 6 1.22 -38.95 6.82
C ALA A 6 1.94 -37.97 5.89
N GLN A 7 2.76 -38.45 4.95
CA GLN A 7 3.42 -37.61 3.95
C GLN A 7 2.42 -36.97 3.00
N SER A 8 1.44 -37.75 2.50
CA SER A 8 0.37 -37.23 1.63
C SER A 8 -0.43 -36.13 2.32
N ALA A 9 -0.80 -36.33 3.59
CA ALA A 9 -1.54 -35.33 4.36
C ALA A 9 -0.72 -34.03 4.57
N LEU A 10 0.59 -34.15 4.82
CA LEU A 10 1.48 -32.99 4.96
C LEU A 10 1.62 -32.21 3.65
N ASP A 11 1.70 -32.89 2.51
CA ASP A 11 1.80 -32.25 1.21
C ASP A 11 0.48 -31.55 0.81
N ASP A 12 -0.67 -32.15 1.13
CA ASP A 12 -1.97 -31.50 0.94
C ASP A 12 -2.12 -30.25 1.81
N ILE A 13 -1.68 -30.30 3.07
CA ILE A 13 -1.67 -29.13 3.96
C ILE A 13 -0.78 -28.02 3.37
N ARG A 14 0.42 -28.35 2.89
CA ARG A 14 1.33 -27.39 2.25
C ARG A 14 0.69 -26.76 1.00
N ARG A 15 0.06 -27.57 0.16
CA ARG A 15 -0.63 -27.12 -1.06
C ARG A 15 -1.80 -26.18 -0.74
N LEU A 16 -2.61 -26.50 0.26
CA LEU A 16 -3.73 -25.65 0.71
C LEU A 16 -3.23 -24.33 1.30
N GLN A 17 -2.14 -24.36 2.07
CA GLN A 17 -1.52 -23.15 2.61
C GLN A 17 -0.99 -22.24 1.50
N ASP A 18 -0.29 -22.79 0.50
CA ASP A 18 0.23 -22.00 -0.63
C ASP A 18 -0.88 -21.40 -1.49
N THR A 19 -1.98 -22.14 -1.69
CA THR A 19 -3.18 -21.65 -2.37
C THR A 19 -3.79 -20.47 -1.61
N THR A 20 -3.95 -20.62 -0.29
CA THR A 20 -4.48 -19.56 0.59
C THR A 20 -3.60 -18.32 0.58
N ARG A 21 -2.27 -18.47 0.68
CA ARG A 21 -1.30 -17.36 0.64
C ARG A 21 -1.35 -16.61 -0.69
N ASN A 22 -1.45 -17.33 -1.81
CA ASN A 22 -1.58 -16.71 -3.12
C ASN A 22 -2.88 -15.93 -3.25
N GLU A 23 -3.98 -16.44 -2.71
CA GLU A 23 -5.27 -15.77 -2.72
C GLU A 23 -5.24 -14.47 -1.91
N ILE A 24 -4.62 -14.48 -0.73
CA ILE A 24 -4.44 -13.30 0.11
C ILE A 24 -3.69 -12.21 -0.66
N VAL A 25 -2.56 -12.54 -1.28
CA VAL A 25 -1.80 -11.56 -2.08
C VAL A 25 -2.61 -11.07 -3.27
N ARG A 26 -3.33 -11.97 -3.97
CA ARG A 26 -4.16 -11.59 -5.11
C ARG A 26 -5.25 -10.59 -4.72
N ARG A 27 -5.94 -10.84 -3.60
CA ARG A 27 -7.00 -9.96 -3.09
C ARG A 27 -6.46 -8.63 -2.58
N SER A 28 -5.28 -8.64 -1.95
CA SER A 28 -4.63 -7.42 -1.46
C SER A 28 -4.14 -6.48 -2.55
N PHE A 29 -3.83 -6.99 -3.75
CA PHE A 29 -3.41 -6.21 -4.91
C PHE A 29 -4.42 -6.23 -6.06
N ALA A 30 -5.70 -6.49 -5.76
CA ALA A 30 -6.75 -6.39 -6.77
C ALA A 30 -6.85 -4.94 -7.28
N MET A 31 -7.02 -4.77 -8.60
CA MET A 31 -7.05 -3.44 -9.25
C MET A 31 -7.99 -2.43 -8.58
N PRO A 32 -9.23 -2.78 -8.19
CA PRO A 32 -10.11 -1.83 -7.50
C PRO A 32 -9.50 -1.29 -6.20
N ARG A 33 -8.79 -2.14 -5.44
CA ARG A 33 -8.13 -1.74 -4.20
C ARG A 33 -6.94 -0.82 -4.47
N VAL A 34 -6.14 -1.12 -5.48
CA VAL A 34 -5.00 -0.29 -5.88
C VAL A 34 -5.47 1.11 -6.30
N ILE A 35 -6.54 1.18 -7.08
CA ILE A 35 -7.14 2.45 -7.52
C ILE A 35 -7.66 3.25 -6.31
N VAL A 36 -8.37 2.61 -5.38
CA VAL A 36 -8.87 3.28 -4.16
C VAL A 36 -7.72 3.84 -3.32
N VAL A 37 -6.64 3.08 -3.14
CA VAL A 37 -5.47 3.56 -2.38
C VAL A 37 -4.76 4.71 -3.12
N ALA A 38 -4.56 4.58 -4.43
CA ALA A 38 -3.96 5.63 -5.25
C ALA A 38 -4.77 6.93 -5.20
N LEU A 39 -6.10 6.82 -5.27
CA LEU A 39 -7.01 7.96 -5.17
C LEU A 39 -6.95 8.60 -3.76
N GLY A 40 -6.92 7.78 -2.71
CA GLY A 40 -6.75 8.27 -1.34
C GLY A 40 -5.45 9.03 -1.12
N LEU A 41 -4.33 8.52 -1.67
CA LEU A 41 -3.04 9.19 -1.65
C LEU A 41 -3.06 10.50 -2.44
N PHE A 42 -3.64 10.48 -3.64
CA PHE A 42 -3.81 11.66 -4.48
C PHE A 42 -4.56 12.76 -3.74
N ILE A 43 -5.74 12.45 -3.18
CA ILE A 43 -6.56 13.42 -2.45
C ILE A 43 -5.81 13.96 -1.24
N ASN A 44 -5.18 13.09 -0.45
CA ASN A 44 -4.41 13.49 0.74
C ASN A 44 -3.30 14.50 0.38
N PHE A 45 -2.51 14.21 -0.66
CA PHE A 45 -1.43 15.08 -1.09
C PHE A 45 -1.90 16.35 -1.79
N ALA A 46 -2.97 16.29 -2.58
CA ALA A 46 -3.55 17.46 -3.21
C ALA A 46 -4.12 18.45 -2.18
N LEU A 47 -4.58 17.95 -1.03
CA LEU A 47 -5.14 18.78 0.05
C LEU A 47 -4.08 19.48 0.92
N ILE A 48 -2.79 19.14 0.80
CA ILE A 48 -1.72 19.77 1.61
C ILE A 48 -1.57 21.27 1.34
N ASP A 49 -1.86 21.72 0.11
CA ASP A 49 -1.76 23.14 -0.25
C ASP A 49 -3.06 23.91 0.04
N LEU A 50 -4.06 23.31 0.73
CA LEU A 50 -5.18 24.08 1.24
C LEU A 50 -4.74 24.96 2.41
N ARG A 51 -5.15 26.24 2.35
CA ARG A 51 -4.87 27.27 3.36
C ARG A 51 -5.30 26.82 4.76
N SER A 52 -4.48 27.13 5.78
CA SER A 52 -4.78 26.87 7.20
C SER A 52 -6.20 27.35 7.57
N PRO A 53 -7.01 26.57 8.31
CA PRO A 53 -6.65 25.39 9.14
C PRO A 53 -6.74 24.03 8.43
N TRP A 54 -7.08 24.02 7.14
CA TRP A 54 -7.38 22.79 6.39
C TRP A 54 -6.19 21.85 6.24
N GLN A 55 -4.95 22.33 6.35
CA GLN A 55 -3.75 21.50 6.33
C GLN A 55 -3.72 20.47 7.48
N PHE A 56 -4.10 20.87 8.70
CA PHE A 56 -4.12 19.96 9.86
C PHE A 56 -5.25 18.94 9.74
N ILE A 57 -6.41 19.38 9.24
CA ILE A 57 -7.55 18.51 8.96
C ILE A 57 -7.20 17.54 7.84
N GLY A 58 -6.52 17.98 6.78
CA GLY A 58 -6.06 17.15 5.67
C GLY A 58 -5.04 16.10 6.10
N LEU A 59 -4.09 16.47 6.96
CA LEU A 59 -3.15 15.52 7.58
C LEU A 59 -3.87 14.51 8.47
N ALA A 60 -4.80 14.94 9.31
CA ALA A 60 -5.57 14.06 10.20
C ALA A 60 -6.50 13.12 9.41
N VAL A 61 -7.22 13.63 8.41
CA VAL A 61 -8.10 12.86 7.52
C VAL A 61 -7.27 11.94 6.64
N GLY A 62 -6.12 12.39 6.16
CA GLY A 62 -5.20 11.62 5.34
C GLY A 62 -4.56 10.46 6.09
N PHE A 63 -4.09 10.71 7.31
CA PHE A 63 -3.59 9.69 8.22
C PHE A 63 -4.72 8.75 8.66
N GLY A 64 -5.90 9.31 8.96
CA GLY A 64 -7.11 8.55 9.30
C GLY A 64 -7.63 7.69 8.15
N LEU A 65 -7.52 8.13 6.90
CA LEU A 65 -7.82 7.32 5.71
C LEU A 65 -6.75 6.27 5.47
N PHE A 66 -5.47 6.59 5.66
CA PHE A 66 -4.40 5.60 5.51
C PHE A 66 -4.51 4.48 6.56
N VAL A 67 -4.62 4.86 7.83
CA VAL A 67 -4.84 3.93 8.95
C VAL A 67 -6.20 3.27 8.84
N GLY A 68 -7.25 4.01 8.51
CA GLY A 68 -8.62 3.51 8.38
C GLY A 68 -8.80 2.55 7.22
N VAL A 69 -8.16 2.78 6.07
CA VAL A 69 -8.11 1.82 4.96
C VAL A 69 -7.30 0.60 5.39
N GLY A 70 -6.13 0.78 6.02
CA GLY A 70 -5.36 -0.32 6.60
C GLY A 70 -6.21 -1.21 7.51
N VAL A 71 -6.77 -0.60 8.56
CA VAL A 71 -7.58 -1.25 9.59
C VAL A 71 -8.89 -1.82 9.03
N LEU A 72 -9.66 -1.07 8.22
CA LEU A 72 -10.95 -1.54 7.69
C LEU A 72 -10.79 -2.71 6.73
N TYR A 73 -9.74 -2.72 5.90
CA TYR A 73 -9.46 -3.84 5.01
C TYR A 73 -8.85 -5.02 5.76
N GLU A 74 -8.06 -4.77 6.80
CA GLU A 74 -7.51 -5.82 7.65
C GLU A 74 -8.61 -6.49 8.48
N TYR A 75 -9.55 -5.73 9.03
CA TYR A 75 -10.71 -6.22 9.77
C TYR A 75 -11.71 -6.98 8.86
N ARG A 76 -11.93 -6.52 7.62
CA ARG A 76 -12.77 -7.23 6.64
C ARG A 76 -12.11 -8.48 6.06
N ALA A 77 -10.78 -8.56 6.07
CA ALA A 77 -10.04 -9.77 5.69
C ALA A 77 -9.78 -10.70 6.87
N ALA A 78 -10.12 -10.29 8.11
CA ALA A 78 -9.87 -11.00 9.37
C ALA A 78 -10.74 -12.26 9.56
N VAL A 79 -10.95 -13.02 8.49
CA VAL A 79 -11.10 -14.46 8.61
C VAL A 79 -9.72 -15.07 8.33
N ARG A 80 -8.87 -15.08 9.38
CA ARG A 80 -7.75 -16.04 9.65
C ARG A 80 -6.25 -15.62 9.62
N ARG A 81 -5.82 -14.34 9.51
CA ARG A 81 -4.38 -14.03 9.72
C ARG A 81 -4.11 -12.60 10.19
N GLN A 82 -3.39 -12.45 11.30
CA GLN A 82 -2.81 -11.18 11.72
C GLN A 82 -1.59 -10.87 10.82
N PRO A 83 -1.44 -9.66 10.28
CA PRO A 83 -0.25 -9.30 9.53
C PRO A 83 0.97 -9.35 10.43
N THR A 84 2.09 -9.76 9.85
CA THR A 84 3.35 -9.78 10.59
C THR A 84 3.95 -8.38 10.69
N PHE A 85 4.79 -8.15 11.71
CA PHE A 85 5.57 -6.92 11.85
C PHE A 85 6.38 -6.59 10.57
N ARG A 86 6.85 -7.60 9.84
CA ARG A 86 7.55 -7.43 8.55
C ARG A 86 6.64 -6.93 7.44
N GLU A 87 5.41 -7.41 7.37
CA GLU A 87 4.42 -6.94 6.40
C GLU A 87 4.01 -5.49 6.71
N ALA A 88 3.79 -5.17 7.99
CA ALA A 88 3.48 -3.81 8.43
C ALA A 88 4.63 -2.81 8.14
N SER A 89 5.86 -3.15 8.52
CA SER A 89 7.04 -2.32 8.25
C SER A 89 7.30 -2.13 6.75
N TYR A 90 7.05 -3.15 5.92
CA TYR A 90 7.11 -2.99 4.47
C TYR A 90 6.10 -1.97 3.95
N HIS A 91 4.85 -2.01 4.41
CA HIS A 91 3.85 -1.01 4.04
C HIS A 91 4.24 0.41 4.44
N VAL A 92 4.84 0.58 5.62
CA VAL A 92 5.40 1.87 6.07
C VAL A 92 6.53 2.33 5.13
N MET A 93 7.45 1.45 4.75
CA MET A 93 8.52 1.81 3.81
C MET A 93 7.98 2.20 2.44
N VAL A 94 6.96 1.51 1.92
CA VAL A 94 6.29 1.90 0.67
C VAL A 94 5.69 3.31 0.81
N LEU A 95 5.02 3.61 1.92
CA LEU A 95 4.44 4.94 2.13
C LEU A 95 5.52 6.03 2.15
N ILE A 96 6.63 5.80 2.87
CA ILE A 96 7.78 6.72 2.89
C ILE A 96 8.32 6.93 1.47
N GLY A 97 8.49 5.86 0.69
CA GLY A 97 8.94 5.95 -0.69
C GLY A 97 8.01 6.79 -1.57
N ILE A 98 6.69 6.60 -1.45
CA ILE A 98 5.70 7.39 -2.18
C ILE A 98 5.70 8.86 -1.73
N PHE A 99 5.89 9.13 -0.44
CA PHE A 99 6.04 10.50 0.06
C PHE A 99 7.29 11.19 -0.52
N MET A 100 8.40 10.47 -0.65
CA MET A 100 9.61 11.01 -1.30
C MET A 100 9.36 11.31 -2.78
N VAL A 101 8.61 10.47 -3.49
CA VAL A 101 8.19 10.74 -4.88
C VAL A 101 7.31 12.00 -4.95
N PHE A 102 6.38 12.16 -4.02
CA PHE A 102 5.56 13.37 -3.92
C PHE A 102 6.44 14.63 -3.77
N VAL A 103 7.38 14.63 -2.82
CA VAL A 103 8.30 15.76 -2.59
C VAL A 103 9.15 16.04 -3.83
N ALA A 104 9.71 15.00 -4.45
CA ALA A 104 10.48 15.16 -5.68
C ALA A 104 9.64 15.75 -6.81
N GLY A 105 8.39 15.30 -6.97
CA GLY A 105 7.45 15.84 -7.94
C GLY A 105 7.15 17.33 -7.72
N ARG A 106 7.00 17.78 -6.47
CA ARG A 106 6.84 19.20 -6.14
C ARG A 106 8.06 20.01 -6.58
N ILE A 107 9.26 19.54 -6.23
CA ILE A 107 10.52 20.20 -6.55
C ILE A 107 10.71 20.29 -8.07
N LEU A 108 10.45 19.20 -8.80
CA LEU A 108 10.54 19.17 -10.25
C LEU A 108 9.53 20.11 -10.91
N ALA A 109 8.29 20.15 -10.41
CA ALA A 109 7.27 21.05 -10.94
C ALA A 109 7.65 22.53 -10.79
N PHE A 110 8.23 22.89 -9.64
CA PHE A 110 8.78 24.22 -9.44
C PHE A 110 9.98 24.48 -10.34
N ALA A 111 10.99 23.62 -10.31
CA ALA A 111 12.26 23.85 -11.00
C ALA A 111 12.14 23.89 -12.53
N LEU A 112 11.21 23.11 -13.11
CA LEU A 112 11.08 22.97 -14.56
C LEU A 112 9.98 23.84 -15.17
N PHE A 113 8.93 24.13 -14.40
CA PHE A 113 7.72 24.80 -14.93
C PHE A 113 7.33 26.05 -14.14
N ASP A 114 8.11 26.45 -13.13
CA ASP A 114 7.80 27.54 -12.21
C ASP A 114 6.37 27.43 -11.65
N ALA A 115 5.94 26.19 -11.37
CA ALA A 115 4.58 25.91 -10.97
C ALA A 115 4.22 26.68 -9.68
N PRO A 116 3.01 27.25 -9.59
CA PRO A 116 2.59 28.02 -8.43
C PRO A 116 2.53 27.16 -7.17
N ALA A 117 2.73 27.79 -6.02
CA ALA A 117 2.64 27.12 -4.73
C ALA A 117 1.21 26.69 -4.36
N HIS A 118 0.17 27.21 -5.03
CA HIS A 118 -1.23 26.94 -4.73
C HIS A 118 -2.07 26.86 -6.01
N GLY A 119 -3.23 26.20 -5.92
CA GLY A 119 -4.18 26.06 -7.02
C GLY A 119 -4.13 24.71 -7.73
N LEU A 120 -4.93 24.56 -8.79
CA LEU A 120 -5.09 23.29 -9.51
C LEU A 120 -3.84 22.85 -10.28
N MET A 121 -3.01 23.79 -10.72
CA MET A 121 -1.73 23.51 -11.39
C MET A 121 -0.54 23.71 -10.44
N SER A 122 -0.76 23.49 -9.15
CA SER A 122 0.27 23.70 -8.13
C SER A 122 1.34 22.62 -8.13
N GLN A 123 2.45 22.96 -7.48
CA GLN A 123 3.51 22.00 -7.15
C GLN A 123 2.96 20.77 -6.42
N ALA A 124 2.06 20.93 -5.43
CA ALA A 124 1.45 19.78 -4.76
C ALA A 124 0.59 18.94 -5.69
N MET A 125 -0.18 19.54 -6.60
CA MET A 125 -0.96 18.76 -7.55
C MET A 125 -0.06 17.88 -8.42
N ALA A 126 1.01 18.46 -8.97
CA ALA A 126 1.98 17.71 -9.76
C ALA A 126 2.63 16.57 -8.95
N GLY A 127 3.05 16.86 -7.70
CA GLY A 127 3.56 15.84 -6.78
C GLY A 127 2.54 14.75 -6.47
N ALA A 128 1.27 15.12 -6.23
CA ALA A 128 0.20 14.20 -5.87
C ALA A 128 -0.13 13.24 -7.03
N VAL A 129 -0.22 13.78 -8.25
CA VAL A 129 -0.38 12.98 -9.48
C VAL A 129 0.79 12.01 -9.63
N LEU A 130 2.03 12.51 -9.51
CA LEU A 130 3.22 11.69 -9.68
C LEU A 130 3.29 10.56 -8.64
N ALA A 131 2.99 10.86 -7.38
CA ALA A 131 2.96 9.89 -6.29
C ALA A 131 1.89 8.80 -6.49
N ALA A 132 0.68 9.19 -6.92
CA ALA A 132 -0.39 8.25 -7.22
C ALA A 132 -0.02 7.33 -8.39
N LEU A 133 0.52 7.90 -9.48
CA LEU A 133 1.00 7.12 -10.63
C LEU A 133 2.14 6.19 -10.24
N ALA A 134 3.10 6.66 -9.45
CA ALA A 134 4.21 5.84 -8.96
C ALA A 134 3.72 4.68 -8.09
N TYR A 135 2.71 4.89 -7.24
CA TYR A 135 2.10 3.82 -6.45
C TYR A 135 1.47 2.75 -7.36
N VAL A 136 0.68 3.16 -8.35
CA VAL A 136 0.09 2.23 -9.32
C VAL A 136 1.19 1.48 -10.08
N ALA A 137 2.20 2.19 -10.59
CA ALA A 137 3.32 1.60 -11.32
C ALA A 137 4.18 0.64 -10.47
N ALA A 138 4.30 0.89 -9.16
CA ALA A 138 5.03 0.04 -8.23
C ALA A 138 4.24 -1.22 -7.81
N THR A 139 2.93 -1.28 -8.07
CA THR A 139 2.05 -2.41 -7.74
C THR A 139 2.62 -3.80 -8.09
N PRO A 140 3.12 -4.09 -9.31
CA PRO A 140 3.67 -5.40 -9.64
C PRO A 140 4.89 -5.76 -8.79
N VAL A 141 5.75 -4.79 -8.47
CA VAL A 141 6.92 -4.99 -7.62
C VAL A 141 6.48 -5.23 -6.17
N ASN A 142 5.59 -4.39 -5.65
CA ASN A 142 5.02 -4.53 -4.32
C ASN A 142 4.34 -5.89 -4.12
N ARG A 143 3.62 -6.38 -5.14
CA ARG A 143 3.01 -7.70 -5.14
C ARG A 143 4.04 -8.83 -5.06
N ARG A 144 5.17 -8.71 -5.75
CA ARG A 144 6.26 -9.70 -5.69
C ARG A 144 6.89 -9.75 -4.30
N VAL A 145 7.22 -8.59 -3.71
CA VAL A 145 7.83 -8.51 -2.38
C VAL A 145 6.87 -9.00 -1.29
N MET A 146 5.60 -8.62 -1.35
CA MET A 146 4.60 -9.12 -0.40
C MET A 146 4.46 -10.64 -0.48
N ARG A 147 4.46 -11.21 -1.69
CA ARG A 147 4.44 -12.67 -1.88
C ARG A 147 5.64 -13.35 -1.23
N SER A 148 6.85 -12.77 -1.32
CA SER A 148 8.02 -13.35 -0.64
C SER A 148 7.94 -13.24 0.88
N LEU A 149 7.44 -12.11 1.42
CA LEU A 149 7.27 -11.93 2.86
C LEU A 149 6.26 -12.92 3.45
N VAL A 150 5.11 -13.07 2.79
CA VAL A 150 4.06 -14.02 3.20
C VAL A 150 4.55 -15.47 3.15
N ARG A 151 5.38 -15.84 2.15
CA ARG A 151 5.99 -17.17 2.07
C ARG A 151 6.99 -17.43 3.21
N GLN A 152 7.85 -16.45 3.52
CA GLN A 152 8.87 -16.59 4.57
C GLN A 152 8.27 -16.65 5.99
N SER A 153 7.14 -15.98 6.22
CA SER A 153 6.43 -16.03 7.50
C SER A 153 5.89 -17.41 7.84
N GLY A 154 5.76 -18.30 6.85
CA GLY A 154 5.18 -19.63 7.00
C GLY A 154 6.14 -20.75 7.35
N GLY A 155 7.45 -20.49 7.36
CA GLY A 155 8.49 -21.49 7.65
C GLY A 155 9.21 -21.29 8.99
N ARG A 156 8.69 -20.41 9.85
CA ARG A 156 9.30 -20.00 11.13
C ARG A 156 8.42 -20.28 12.36
N SER A 157 7.34 -21.04 12.20
CA SER A 157 6.48 -21.49 13.30
C SER A 157 6.76 -22.94 13.63
#